data_AF-A0A7T0JJP4-F1
#
_entry.id   AF-A0A7T0JJP4-F1
#
_cell.length_a   1.000
_cell.length_b   1.000
_cell.length_c   1.000
_cell.angle_alpha   90.00
_cell.angle_beta   90.00
_cell.angle_gamma   90.00
#
_symmetry.space_group_name_H-M   'P 1'
#
loop_
_entity.id
_entity.type
_entity.pdbx_description
1 polymer ?
#
loop_
_entity_poly.entity_id
_entity_poly.type
_entity_poly.pdbx_seq_one_letter_code
_entity_poly.pdbx_strand_id
1 'polypeptide(L)'
;MNIAQLKSYLLESNRWQKVLFGLPVIALAGMLWLDHSGVPVELGQTVYRPDMPRGTCQPDLLSGDTGETYGEETENGINYNVRTPKNYDASIAHPLLLVFSPAGANRAKTEKMTGFTLPATRSGFIVAYADHPELSPSTTVELGTIPHAMAKKWCIDEKQVYVTGHSDGGTSAMALAFMTGTRHIPTAIAPSAAGVTYEDLRDRKCPEPLPVMIIHSSKDRLFPGYGQQTAGWWAACNKCEPIPDTIGNGCVAYSGCANGVKTVYCEGDKPHAQWPEQRSDAIIDFFLHHHTNM
;
A
#
# COMPACT_ATOMS: atom_id res chain seq x y z
N MET A 1 -12.27 -38.86 -42.73
CA MET A 1 -11.80 -39.78 -41.67
C MET A 1 -12.91 -39.90 -40.64
N ASN A 2 -13.45 -41.10 -40.39
CA ASN A 2 -14.63 -41.32 -39.54
C ASN A 2 -14.22 -41.41 -38.05
N ILE A 3 -15.07 -40.93 -37.14
CA ILE A 3 -14.99 -41.03 -35.66
C ILE A 3 -14.53 -42.41 -35.16
N ALA A 4 -14.90 -43.50 -35.84
CA ALA A 4 -14.46 -44.85 -35.50
C ALA A 4 -12.94 -45.09 -35.68
N GLN A 5 -12.32 -44.47 -36.69
CA GLN A 5 -10.86 -44.52 -36.92
C GLN A 5 -10.07 -43.60 -35.97
N LEU A 6 -10.69 -42.53 -35.47
CA LEU A 6 -10.08 -41.69 -34.43
C LEU A 6 -9.98 -42.44 -33.08
N LYS A 7 -10.99 -43.25 -32.75
CA LYS A 7 -11.00 -44.04 -31.49
C LYS A 7 -9.91 -45.11 -31.44
N SER A 8 -9.60 -45.77 -32.55
CA SER A 8 -8.52 -46.78 -32.59
C SER A 8 -7.14 -46.14 -32.43
N TYR A 9 -6.95 -44.91 -32.93
CA TYR A 9 -5.69 -44.17 -32.79
C TYR A 9 -5.45 -43.64 -31.37
N LEU A 10 -6.52 -43.36 -30.62
CA LEU A 10 -6.45 -42.87 -29.23
C LEU A 10 -6.25 -43.98 -28.19
N LEU A 11 -6.56 -45.23 -28.52
CA LEU A 11 -6.49 -46.37 -27.59
C LEU A 11 -5.18 -47.15 -27.62
N GLU A 12 -4.33 -46.96 -28.63
CA GLU A 12 -2.93 -47.41 -28.59
C GLU A 12 -2.05 -46.36 -27.88
N SER A 13 -2.33 -46.09 -26.61
CA SER A 13 -1.53 -45.15 -25.82
C SER A 13 -0.14 -45.76 -25.58
N ASN A 14 0.86 -45.32 -26.34
CA ASN A 14 2.23 -45.75 -26.14
C ASN A 14 2.72 -45.19 -24.79
N ARG A 15 3.49 -45.98 -24.02
CA ARG A 15 3.95 -45.60 -22.66
C ARG A 15 4.65 -44.24 -22.63
N TRP A 16 5.27 -43.87 -23.77
CA TRP A 16 5.92 -42.59 -24.01
C TRP A 16 4.97 -41.38 -24.15
N GLN A 17 3.73 -41.54 -24.65
CA GLN A 17 2.75 -40.45 -24.72
C GLN A 17 2.22 -40.05 -23.34
N LYS A 18 2.01 -41.02 -22.43
CA LYS A 18 1.64 -40.72 -21.03
C LYS A 18 2.75 -39.97 -20.30
N VAL A 19 4.02 -40.22 -20.64
CA VAL A 19 5.18 -39.52 -20.11
C VAL A 19 5.28 -38.10 -20.70
N LEU A 20 5.15 -37.96 -22.02
CA LEU A 20 5.25 -36.67 -22.74
C LEU A 20 4.11 -35.69 -22.42
N PHE A 21 2.89 -36.17 -22.16
CA PHE A 21 1.75 -35.32 -21.82
C PHE A 21 1.42 -35.30 -20.32
N GLY A 22 1.82 -36.33 -19.56
CA GLY A 22 1.62 -36.38 -18.10
C GLY A 22 2.65 -35.58 -17.31
N LEU A 23 3.93 -35.60 -17.71
CA LEU A 23 4.98 -34.85 -17.02
C LEU A 23 4.80 -33.33 -17.11
N PRO A 24 4.42 -32.71 -18.25
CA PRO A 24 4.14 -31.28 -18.31
C PRO A 24 2.94 -30.89 -17.46
N VAL A 25 1.89 -31.73 -17.39
CA VAL A 25 0.70 -31.46 -16.56
C VAL A 25 1.01 -31.58 -15.08
N ILE A 26 1.83 -32.56 -14.66
CA ILE A 26 2.28 -32.69 -13.27
C ILE A 26 3.28 -31.58 -12.91
N ALA A 27 4.14 -31.16 -13.84
CA ALA A 27 5.04 -30.02 -13.65
C ALA A 27 4.27 -28.68 -13.60
N LEU A 28 3.23 -28.50 -14.43
CA LEU A 28 2.31 -27.36 -14.37
C LEU A 28 1.49 -27.37 -13.08
N ALA A 29 0.95 -28.53 -12.67
CA ALA A 29 0.24 -28.68 -11.40
C ALA A 29 1.18 -28.45 -10.21
N GLY A 30 2.42 -28.93 -10.28
CA GLY A 30 3.46 -28.71 -9.29
C GLY A 30 3.96 -27.26 -9.23
N MET A 31 4.08 -26.59 -10.37
CA MET A 31 4.36 -25.14 -10.45
C MET A 31 3.18 -24.32 -9.92
N LEU A 32 1.94 -24.69 -10.24
CA LEU A 32 0.71 -24.09 -9.67
C LEU A 32 0.62 -24.33 -8.16
N TRP A 33 1.09 -25.48 -7.65
CA TRP A 33 1.15 -25.78 -6.22
C TRP A 33 2.28 -25.02 -5.50
N LEU A 34 3.44 -24.86 -6.14
CA LEU A 34 4.56 -24.07 -5.62
C LEU A 34 4.26 -22.56 -5.63
N ASP A 35 3.40 -22.09 -6.53
CA ASP A 35 2.86 -20.71 -6.51
C ASP A 35 1.76 -20.53 -5.45
N HIS A 36 1.13 -21.60 -4.99
CA HIS A 36 0.11 -21.60 -3.93
C HIS A 36 0.65 -21.88 -2.52
N SER A 37 1.90 -22.33 -2.36
CA SER A 37 2.55 -22.37 -1.05
C SER A 37 3.05 -20.97 -0.66
N GLY A 38 2.12 -20.03 -0.56
CA GLY A 38 2.35 -18.72 0.03
C GLY A 38 2.83 -18.91 1.47
N VAL A 39 3.95 -18.26 1.82
CA VAL A 39 4.32 -18.08 3.22
C VAL A 39 3.11 -17.44 3.91
N PRO A 40 2.60 -18.02 5.02
CA PRO A 40 1.44 -17.48 5.71
C PRO A 40 1.68 -16.00 6.07
N VAL A 41 0.68 -15.15 5.82
CA VAL A 41 0.73 -13.75 6.22
C VAL A 41 0.79 -13.67 7.74
N GLU A 42 1.87 -13.12 8.30
CA GLU A 42 1.97 -12.97 9.76
C GLU A 42 1.18 -11.74 10.22
N LEU A 43 0.02 -11.98 10.83
CA LEU A 43 -0.76 -10.94 11.49
C LEU A 43 -0.28 -10.69 12.93
N GLY A 44 -0.25 -9.44 13.33
CA GLY A 44 0.04 -8.96 14.67
C GLY A 44 -1.17 -9.00 15.61
N GLN A 45 -0.90 -9.03 16.91
CA GLN A 45 -1.89 -8.67 17.94
C GLN A 45 -1.59 -7.25 18.40
N THR A 46 -2.64 -6.45 18.55
CA THR A 46 -2.53 -5.08 19.05
C THR A 46 -2.87 -4.99 20.54
N VAL A 47 -2.24 -4.05 21.23
CA VAL A 47 -2.55 -3.74 22.63
C VAL A 47 -3.50 -2.54 22.65
N TYR A 48 -4.79 -2.81 22.83
CA TYR A 48 -5.78 -1.74 22.94
C TYR A 48 -5.64 -0.99 24.25
N ARG A 49 -5.39 0.31 24.14
CA ARG A 49 -5.31 1.18 25.32
C ARG A 49 -6.70 1.73 25.67
N PRO A 50 -6.98 2.06 26.94
CA PRO A 50 -8.29 2.57 27.35
C PRO A 50 -8.71 3.89 26.69
N ASP A 51 -7.75 4.69 26.25
CA ASP A 51 -7.92 6.00 25.60
C ASP A 51 -8.22 5.91 24.09
N MET A 52 -8.17 4.71 23.50
CA MET A 52 -8.52 4.54 22.09
C MET A 52 -10.01 4.85 21.85
N PRO A 53 -10.37 5.45 20.70
CA PRO A 53 -11.75 5.81 20.39
C PRO A 53 -12.66 4.59 20.39
N ARG A 54 -13.62 4.57 21.33
CA ARG A 54 -14.66 3.54 21.45
C ARG A 54 -16.03 4.11 21.14
N GLY A 55 -16.92 3.27 20.62
CA GLY A 55 -18.32 3.64 20.36
C GLY A 55 -18.52 4.58 19.16
N THR A 56 -17.48 4.79 18.35
CA THR A 56 -17.57 5.42 17.03
C THR A 56 -18.30 4.55 16.01
N CYS A 57 -18.23 3.22 16.19
CA CYS A 57 -18.92 2.24 15.36
C CYS A 57 -19.97 1.49 16.15
N GLN A 58 -20.91 0.88 15.44
CA GLN A 58 -21.89 -0.06 15.99
C GLN A 58 -21.45 -1.48 15.59
N PRO A 59 -20.79 -2.24 16.49
CA PRO A 59 -20.20 -3.54 16.16
C PRO A 59 -21.20 -4.51 15.53
N ASP A 60 -22.44 -4.52 16.00
CA ASP A 60 -23.51 -5.42 15.53
C ASP A 60 -23.95 -5.16 14.08
N LEU A 61 -23.60 -4.00 13.51
CA LEU A 61 -23.88 -3.64 12.12
C LEU A 61 -22.69 -3.91 11.18
N LEU A 62 -21.53 -4.24 11.72
CA LEU A 62 -20.32 -4.48 10.95
C LEU A 62 -20.22 -5.96 10.56
N SER A 63 -19.83 -6.20 9.31
CA SER A 63 -19.76 -7.55 8.71
C SER A 63 -18.34 -8.00 8.37
N GLY A 64 -17.34 -7.17 8.64
CA GLY A 64 -15.94 -7.42 8.33
C GLY A 64 -15.30 -8.44 9.26
N ASP A 65 -14.62 -9.42 8.68
CA ASP A 65 -13.98 -10.50 9.41
C ASP A 65 -12.70 -10.04 10.14
N THR A 66 -12.34 -10.80 11.17
CA THR A 66 -11.02 -10.72 11.81
C THR A 66 -9.99 -11.48 10.99
N GLY A 67 -8.77 -10.95 10.91
CA GLY A 67 -7.66 -11.57 10.23
C GLY A 67 -7.54 -11.17 8.76
N GLU A 68 -7.63 -12.14 7.86
CA GLU A 68 -7.39 -11.98 6.44
C GLU A 68 -8.71 -12.02 5.65
N THR A 69 -9.02 -10.93 4.95
CA THR A 69 -10.14 -10.89 4.01
C THR A 69 -9.62 -10.66 2.59
N TYR A 70 -10.19 -11.38 1.64
CA TYR A 70 -9.75 -11.43 0.25
C TYR A 70 -10.90 -11.06 -0.68
N GLY A 71 -10.56 -10.41 -1.80
CA GLY A 71 -11.53 -10.16 -2.87
C GLY A 71 -12.54 -9.07 -2.55
N GLU A 72 -12.18 -8.12 -1.69
CA GLU A 72 -12.91 -6.87 -1.64
C GLU A 72 -12.67 -6.09 -2.94
N GLU A 73 -13.63 -5.27 -3.33
CA GLU A 73 -13.61 -4.58 -4.60
C GLU A 73 -14.24 -3.19 -4.46
N THR A 74 -13.68 -2.21 -5.16
CA THR A 74 -14.30 -0.89 -5.29
C THR A 74 -15.45 -0.95 -6.31
N GLU A 75 -16.25 0.11 -6.43
CA GLU A 75 -17.41 0.13 -7.34
C GLU A 75 -17.01 -0.12 -8.81
N ASN A 76 -15.84 0.39 -9.21
CA ASN A 76 -15.31 0.27 -10.57
C ASN A 76 -14.26 -0.85 -10.73
N GLY A 77 -14.19 -1.79 -9.78
CA GLY A 77 -13.49 -3.06 -9.99
C GLY A 77 -12.03 -3.13 -9.50
N ILE A 78 -11.57 -2.16 -8.71
CA ILE A 78 -10.23 -2.25 -8.12
C ILE A 78 -10.29 -3.22 -6.95
N ASN A 79 -9.64 -4.37 -7.12
CA ASN A 79 -9.59 -5.39 -6.10
C ASN A 79 -8.62 -5.01 -4.98
N TYR A 80 -8.99 -5.29 -3.73
CA TYR A 80 -8.13 -5.12 -2.58
C TYR A 80 -8.31 -6.24 -1.55
N ASN A 81 -7.28 -6.40 -0.72
CA ASN A 81 -7.24 -7.36 0.38
C ASN A 81 -7.16 -6.59 1.69
N VAL A 82 -7.85 -7.07 2.72
CA VAL A 82 -7.88 -6.43 4.04
C VAL A 82 -7.16 -7.32 5.06
N ARG A 83 -6.36 -6.69 5.93
CA ARG A 83 -5.67 -7.32 7.05
C ARG A 83 -6.03 -6.58 8.33
N THR A 84 -6.62 -7.27 9.28
CA THR A 84 -6.90 -6.71 10.61
C THR A 84 -5.98 -7.33 11.65
N PRO A 85 -5.81 -6.72 12.85
CA PRO A 85 -5.14 -7.38 13.96
C PRO A 85 -5.79 -8.74 14.26
N LYS A 86 -5.01 -9.74 14.70
CA LYS A 86 -5.52 -11.06 15.09
C LYS A 86 -6.61 -11.00 16.18
N ASN A 87 -6.60 -9.92 16.95
CA ASN A 87 -7.55 -9.59 18.00
C ASN A 87 -8.37 -8.35 17.64
N TYR A 88 -8.73 -8.15 16.37
CA TYR A 88 -9.61 -7.05 15.92
C TYR A 88 -10.84 -6.90 16.84
N ASP A 89 -11.11 -5.67 17.28
CA ASP A 89 -12.24 -5.33 18.13
C ASP A 89 -13.09 -4.28 17.41
N ALA A 90 -14.24 -4.71 16.91
CA ALA A 90 -15.16 -3.86 16.15
C ALA A 90 -15.77 -2.70 16.96
N SER A 91 -15.57 -2.65 18.29
CA SER A 91 -15.97 -1.52 19.15
C SER A 91 -14.96 -0.38 19.18
N ILE A 92 -13.76 -0.59 18.62
CA ILE A 92 -12.66 0.35 18.60
C ILE A 92 -12.47 0.85 17.16
N ALA A 93 -12.39 2.17 16.98
CA ALA A 93 -12.05 2.75 15.69
C ALA A 93 -10.55 2.55 15.40
N HIS A 94 -10.25 1.82 14.33
CA HIS A 94 -8.89 1.49 13.93
C HIS A 94 -8.35 2.45 12.86
N PRO A 95 -7.09 2.92 12.95
CA PRO A 95 -6.45 3.62 11.85
C PRO A 95 -6.33 2.70 10.62
N LEU A 96 -6.41 3.28 9.43
CA LEU A 96 -6.30 2.57 8.16
C LEU A 96 -4.97 2.86 7.49
N LEU A 97 -4.25 1.81 7.09
CA LEU A 97 -3.11 1.89 6.18
C LEU A 97 -3.52 1.41 4.79
N LEU A 98 -3.52 2.31 3.81
CA LEU A 98 -3.82 2.02 2.41
C LEU A 98 -2.52 1.91 1.61
N VAL A 99 -2.30 0.75 0.99
CA VAL A 99 -1.07 0.40 0.28
C VAL A 99 -1.37 0.13 -1.19
N PHE A 100 -0.85 0.97 -2.07
CA PHE A 100 -1.07 0.85 -3.52
C PHE A 100 0.06 0.07 -4.21
N SER A 101 -0.34 -0.83 -5.10
CA SER A 101 0.58 -1.67 -5.86
C SER A 101 1.37 -0.88 -6.92
N PRO A 102 2.64 -1.23 -7.16
CA PRO A 102 3.40 -0.71 -8.31
C PRO A 102 2.85 -1.27 -9.63
N ALA A 103 3.31 -0.68 -10.74
CA ALA A 103 2.91 -1.07 -12.09
C ALA A 103 3.01 -2.59 -12.33
N GLY A 104 1.92 -3.19 -12.77
CA GLY A 104 1.85 -4.62 -13.10
C GLY A 104 1.85 -5.58 -11.90
N ALA A 105 1.86 -5.07 -10.66
CA ALA A 105 1.68 -5.86 -9.46
C ALA A 105 0.20 -5.90 -9.01
N ASN A 106 -0.07 -6.73 -8.02
CA ASN A 106 -1.38 -6.86 -7.40
C ASN A 106 -1.24 -6.84 -5.88
N ARG A 107 -2.36 -6.74 -5.17
CA ARG A 107 -2.45 -6.70 -3.71
C ARG A 107 -1.64 -7.76 -2.98
N ALA A 108 -1.62 -9.01 -3.48
CA ALA A 108 -0.89 -10.12 -2.85
C ALA A 108 0.62 -9.97 -3.03
N LYS A 109 1.09 -9.60 -4.23
CA LYS A 109 2.51 -9.32 -4.48
C LYS A 109 2.99 -8.12 -3.68
N THR A 110 2.17 -7.08 -3.59
CA THR A 110 2.49 -5.85 -2.83
C THR A 110 2.56 -6.09 -1.34
N GLU A 111 1.63 -6.88 -0.78
CA GLU A 111 1.70 -7.31 0.62
C GLU A 111 3.02 -8.01 0.93
N LYS A 112 3.41 -8.99 0.10
CA LYS A 112 4.67 -9.71 0.27
C LYS A 112 5.89 -8.81 0.10
N MET A 113 5.87 -7.92 -0.89
CA MET A 113 6.98 -7.01 -1.21
C MET A 113 7.22 -5.99 -0.09
N THR A 114 6.15 -5.45 0.47
CA THR A 114 6.24 -4.34 1.43
C THR A 114 6.37 -4.81 2.88
N GLY A 115 5.82 -5.97 3.23
CA GLY A 115 5.92 -6.51 4.59
C GLY A 115 5.21 -5.66 5.65
N PHE A 116 4.28 -4.79 5.28
CA PHE A 116 3.58 -3.92 6.23
C PHE A 116 2.65 -4.65 7.19
N THR A 117 2.15 -5.84 6.82
CA THR A 117 1.07 -6.48 7.55
C THR A 117 1.38 -6.68 9.02
N LEU A 118 2.55 -7.26 9.34
CA LEU A 118 2.93 -7.52 10.72
C LEU A 118 3.11 -6.23 11.56
N PRO A 119 3.96 -5.26 11.17
CA PRO A 119 4.16 -4.06 11.97
C PRO A 119 2.92 -3.17 12.07
N ALA A 120 2.13 -3.05 11.00
CA ALA A 120 0.91 -2.26 10.99
C ALA A 120 -0.16 -2.86 11.92
N THR A 121 -0.45 -4.16 11.79
CA THR A 121 -1.47 -4.81 12.62
C THR A 121 -1.07 -4.91 14.09
N ARG A 122 0.22 -5.09 14.42
CA ARG A 122 0.72 -4.95 15.81
C ARG A 122 0.46 -3.57 16.37
N SER A 123 0.53 -2.54 15.52
CA SER A 123 0.29 -1.15 15.87
C SER A 123 -1.21 -0.77 15.86
N GLY A 124 -2.10 -1.74 15.63
CA GLY A 124 -3.55 -1.53 15.64
C GLY A 124 -4.12 -1.03 14.32
N PHE A 125 -3.34 -0.96 13.25
CA PHE A 125 -3.88 -0.62 11.93
C PHE A 125 -4.70 -1.77 11.35
N ILE A 126 -5.73 -1.40 10.61
CA ILE A 126 -6.26 -2.23 9.52
C ILE A 126 -5.51 -1.85 8.25
N VAL A 127 -5.09 -2.82 7.45
CA VAL A 127 -4.33 -2.59 6.21
C VAL A 127 -5.17 -3.00 5.01
N ALA A 128 -5.18 -2.15 3.98
CA ALA A 128 -5.78 -2.44 2.69
C ALA A 128 -4.69 -2.44 1.61
N TYR A 129 -4.47 -3.58 0.96
CA TYR A 129 -3.59 -3.67 -0.20
C TYR A 129 -4.44 -3.65 -1.47
N ALA A 130 -4.29 -2.63 -2.30
CA ALA A 130 -5.05 -2.51 -3.55
C ALA A 130 -4.21 -2.95 -4.76
N ASP A 131 -4.87 -3.58 -5.74
CA ASP A 131 -4.29 -3.86 -7.04
C ASP A 131 -3.87 -2.56 -7.76
N HIS A 132 -3.00 -2.69 -8.75
CA HIS A 132 -2.60 -1.58 -9.60
C HIS A 132 -3.63 -1.37 -10.73
N PRO A 133 -4.44 -0.28 -10.71
CA PRO A 133 -5.25 0.10 -11.86
C PRO A 133 -4.37 0.79 -12.91
N GLU A 134 -4.90 1.04 -14.11
CA GLU A 134 -4.25 1.99 -15.03
C GLU A 134 -4.10 3.36 -14.33
N LEU A 135 -2.90 3.93 -14.34
CA LEU A 135 -2.62 5.17 -13.63
C LEU A 135 -3.35 6.35 -14.30
N SER A 136 -4.34 6.91 -13.62
CA SER A 136 -5.12 8.04 -14.12
C SER A 136 -5.75 8.84 -12.97
N PRO A 137 -6.24 10.06 -13.22
CA PRO A 137 -7.00 10.80 -12.22
C PRO A 137 -8.24 10.05 -11.71
N SER A 138 -9.01 9.40 -12.59
CA SER A 138 -10.23 8.69 -12.19
C SER A 138 -9.94 7.47 -11.32
N THR A 139 -8.91 6.70 -11.67
CA THR A 139 -8.50 5.53 -10.87
C THR A 139 -7.88 5.95 -9.53
N THR A 140 -7.23 7.11 -9.46
CA THR A 140 -6.78 7.69 -8.17
C THR A 140 -7.96 8.08 -7.29
N VAL A 141 -9.01 8.68 -7.86
CA VAL A 141 -10.26 8.98 -7.13
C VAL A 141 -10.92 7.68 -6.64
N GLU A 142 -10.97 6.66 -7.49
CA GLU A 142 -11.51 5.35 -7.15
C GLU A 142 -10.76 4.69 -5.99
N LEU A 143 -9.42 4.69 -6.01
CA LEU A 143 -8.58 4.22 -4.91
C LEU A 143 -8.88 4.98 -3.60
N GLY A 144 -9.19 6.27 -3.70
CA GLY A 144 -9.62 7.10 -2.58
C GLY A 144 -10.97 6.70 -1.95
N THR A 145 -11.78 5.87 -2.62
CA THR A 145 -13.06 5.40 -2.07
C THR A 145 -12.90 4.24 -1.09
N ILE A 146 -11.75 3.54 -1.10
CA ILE A 146 -11.50 2.34 -0.30
C ILE A 146 -11.74 2.57 1.20
N PRO A 147 -11.25 3.65 1.85
CA PRO A 147 -11.53 3.89 3.27
C PRO A 147 -13.01 3.90 3.61
N HIS A 148 -13.81 4.60 2.81
CA HIS A 148 -15.25 4.70 3.01
C HIS A 148 -15.98 3.38 2.71
N ALA A 149 -15.55 2.64 1.68
CA ALA A 149 -16.07 1.31 1.40
C ALA A 149 -15.79 0.34 2.55
N MET A 150 -14.59 0.38 3.11
CA MET A 150 -14.20 -0.44 4.26
C MET A 150 -14.94 -0.07 5.54
N ALA A 151 -15.21 1.22 5.79
CA ALA A 151 -15.95 1.69 6.97
C ALA A 151 -17.38 1.11 7.07
N LYS A 152 -17.92 0.58 5.96
CA LYS A 152 -19.21 -0.14 5.94
C LYS A 152 -19.11 -1.56 6.53
N LYS A 153 -17.91 -2.11 6.65
CA LYS A 153 -17.66 -3.51 7.04
C LYS A 153 -16.77 -3.62 8.27
N TRP A 154 -15.77 -2.76 8.42
CA TRP A 154 -14.88 -2.69 9.58
C TRP A 154 -14.99 -1.35 10.30
N CYS A 155 -14.64 -1.31 11.58
CA CYS A 155 -14.62 -0.08 12.35
C CYS A 155 -13.36 0.73 12.03
N ILE A 156 -13.45 1.52 10.96
CA ILE A 156 -12.37 2.38 10.47
C ILE A 156 -12.49 3.77 11.09
N ASP A 157 -11.39 4.31 11.60
CA ASP A 157 -11.26 5.72 11.88
C ASP A 157 -10.96 6.48 10.58
N GLU A 158 -12.00 7.00 9.93
CA GLU A 158 -11.85 7.76 8.67
C GLU A 158 -11.03 9.06 8.83
N LYS A 159 -10.70 9.48 10.06
CA LYS A 159 -9.78 10.61 10.32
C LYS A 159 -8.32 10.19 10.43
N GLN A 160 -8.05 8.89 10.42
CA GLN A 160 -6.73 8.30 10.55
C GLN A 160 -6.46 7.36 9.37
N VAL A 161 -6.39 7.94 8.17
CA VAL A 161 -6.11 7.23 6.91
C VAL A 161 -4.70 7.56 6.44
N TYR A 162 -3.84 6.56 6.40
CA TYR A 162 -2.43 6.68 6.06
C TYR A 162 -2.18 5.98 4.74
N VAL A 163 -1.45 6.62 3.83
CA VAL A 163 -1.37 6.14 2.43
C VAL A 163 0.07 6.00 1.99
N THR A 164 0.39 4.85 1.40
CA THR A 164 1.71 4.54 0.85
C THR A 164 1.57 3.68 -0.40
N GLY A 165 2.67 3.49 -1.10
CA GLY A 165 2.77 2.71 -2.31
C GLY A 165 4.15 2.89 -2.93
N HIS A 166 4.44 2.10 -3.95
CA HIS A 166 5.72 2.11 -4.65
C HIS A 166 5.52 2.38 -6.14
N SER A 167 6.43 3.13 -6.78
CA SER A 167 6.35 3.44 -8.22
C SER A 167 4.99 4.09 -8.56
N ASP A 168 4.21 3.54 -9.48
CA ASP A 168 2.84 3.99 -9.78
C ASP A 168 1.94 4.05 -8.53
N GLY A 169 2.06 3.10 -7.60
CA GLY A 169 1.36 3.15 -6.32
C GLY A 169 1.83 4.32 -5.44
N GLY A 170 3.11 4.68 -5.50
CA GLY A 170 3.65 5.86 -4.84
C GLY A 170 3.15 7.15 -5.50
N THR A 171 3.04 7.16 -6.83
CA THR A 171 2.43 8.25 -7.59
C THR A 171 0.96 8.45 -7.20
N SER A 172 0.16 7.38 -7.14
CA SER A 172 -1.23 7.44 -6.68
C SER A 172 -1.35 7.90 -5.23
N ALA A 173 -0.47 7.42 -4.33
CA ALA A 173 -0.47 7.85 -2.93
C ALA A 173 -0.23 9.35 -2.79
N MET A 174 0.72 9.90 -3.55
CA MET A 174 0.99 11.34 -3.56
C MET A 174 -0.11 12.14 -4.25
N ALA A 175 -0.65 11.64 -5.36
CA ALA A 175 -1.73 12.29 -6.08
C ALA A 175 -3.01 12.41 -5.24
N LEU A 176 -3.34 11.37 -4.47
CA LEU A 176 -4.48 11.39 -3.55
C LEU A 176 -4.42 12.58 -2.58
N ALA A 177 -3.21 12.97 -2.15
CA ALA A 177 -2.97 14.04 -1.19
C ALA A 177 -3.06 15.47 -1.76
N PHE A 178 -2.95 15.67 -3.07
CA PHE A 178 -3.05 17.02 -3.67
C PHE A 178 -4.23 17.21 -4.63
N MET A 179 -4.87 16.13 -5.10
CA MET A 179 -5.94 16.20 -6.09
C MET A 179 -7.23 16.77 -5.49
N THR A 180 -7.92 17.62 -6.28
CA THR A 180 -9.27 18.08 -5.96
C THR A 180 -10.20 16.89 -5.87
N GLY A 181 -11.00 16.81 -4.80
CA GLY A 181 -11.90 15.69 -4.55
C GLY A 181 -11.32 14.60 -3.66
N THR A 182 -9.98 14.51 -3.50
CA THR A 182 -9.36 13.45 -2.67
C THR A 182 -8.41 13.97 -1.61
N ARG A 183 -7.87 15.19 -1.74
CA ARG A 183 -6.87 15.78 -0.81
C ARG A 183 -7.28 15.88 0.66
N HIS A 184 -8.53 15.57 0.99
CA HIS A 184 -9.06 15.55 2.36
C HIS A 184 -9.02 14.15 3.00
N ILE A 185 -8.65 13.12 2.23
CA ILE A 185 -8.66 11.72 2.66
C ILE A 185 -7.42 11.39 3.50
N PRO A 186 -6.17 11.66 3.06
CA PRO A 186 -5.00 11.20 3.81
C PRO A 186 -4.75 12.07 5.05
N THR A 187 -4.48 11.42 6.18
CA THR A 187 -3.92 12.01 7.40
C THR A 187 -2.41 12.18 7.30
N ALA A 188 -1.73 11.25 6.63
CA ALA A 188 -0.32 11.37 6.25
C ALA A 188 0.00 10.43 5.07
N ILE A 189 1.08 10.73 4.34
CA ILE A 189 1.53 9.90 3.21
C ILE A 189 3.01 9.51 3.33
N ALA A 190 3.36 8.34 2.80
CA ALA A 190 4.75 7.90 2.68
C ALA A 190 5.03 7.28 1.30
N PRO A 191 5.00 8.04 0.19
CA PRO A 191 5.19 7.50 -1.15
C PRO A 191 6.64 7.06 -1.38
N SER A 192 6.83 5.91 -2.02
CA SER A 192 8.13 5.37 -2.42
C SER A 192 8.30 5.39 -3.94
N ALA A 193 9.46 5.85 -4.41
CA ALA A 193 9.83 5.83 -5.84
C ALA A 193 8.76 6.41 -6.78
N ALA A 194 8.01 7.43 -6.32
CA ALA A 194 6.92 8.00 -7.07
C ALA A 194 7.41 8.75 -8.33
N GLY A 195 6.71 8.54 -9.43
CA GLY A 195 6.98 9.16 -10.74
C GLY A 195 6.36 10.55 -10.88
N VAL A 196 6.62 11.44 -9.93
CA VAL A 196 6.16 12.84 -9.96
C VAL A 196 7.36 13.78 -9.85
N THR A 197 7.46 14.74 -10.74
CA THR A 197 8.53 15.75 -10.77
C THR A 197 8.12 17.04 -10.04
N TYR A 198 9.07 17.94 -9.82
CA TYR A 198 8.73 19.30 -9.44
C TYR A 198 7.88 20.00 -10.51
N GLU A 199 8.15 19.79 -11.80
CA GLU A 199 7.41 20.40 -12.90
C GLU A 199 5.91 20.02 -12.88
N ASP A 200 5.59 18.77 -12.53
CA ASP A 200 4.20 18.29 -12.36
C ASP A 200 3.47 18.97 -11.18
N LEU A 201 4.23 19.50 -10.23
CA LEU A 201 3.75 20.06 -8.96
C LEU A 201 3.80 21.59 -8.90
N ARG A 202 4.65 22.25 -9.70
CA ARG A 202 4.98 23.67 -9.59
C ARG A 202 3.75 24.59 -9.55
N ASP A 203 2.79 24.33 -10.44
CA ASP A 203 1.61 25.17 -10.62
C ASP A 203 0.41 24.65 -9.80
N ARG A 204 0.61 23.62 -8.96
CA ARG A 204 -0.44 23.08 -8.09
C ARG A 204 -0.61 23.94 -6.85
N LYS A 205 -1.87 24.17 -6.48
CA LYS A 205 -2.20 24.74 -5.18
C LYS A 205 -1.79 23.76 -4.08
N CYS A 206 -1.01 24.25 -3.12
CA CYS A 206 -0.67 23.46 -1.94
C CYS A 206 -1.93 22.95 -1.21
N PRO A 207 -1.95 21.68 -0.78
CA PRO A 207 -2.95 21.22 0.18
C PRO A 207 -2.74 21.89 1.54
N GLU A 208 -3.67 21.66 2.47
CA GLU A 208 -3.42 22.00 3.87
C GLU A 208 -2.18 21.24 4.38
N PRO A 209 -1.43 21.79 5.36
CA PRO A 209 -0.23 21.13 5.86
C PRO A 209 -0.50 19.67 6.24
N LEU A 210 0.29 18.76 5.66
CA LEU A 210 0.11 17.31 5.72
C LEU A 210 1.45 16.64 6.04
N PRO A 211 1.54 15.74 7.02
CA PRO A 211 2.75 14.96 7.24
C PRO A 211 3.10 14.08 6.04
N VAL A 212 4.33 14.18 5.58
CA VAL A 212 4.84 13.48 4.39
C VAL A 212 6.21 12.88 4.65
N MET A 213 6.39 11.60 4.34
CA MET A 213 7.69 10.93 4.26
C MET A 213 7.97 10.50 2.81
N ILE A 214 8.81 11.23 2.09
CA ILE A 214 9.22 10.86 0.73
C ILE A 214 10.36 9.84 0.80
N ILE A 215 10.23 8.73 0.10
CA ILE A 215 11.24 7.68 0.04
C ILE A 215 11.67 7.51 -1.41
N HIS A 216 12.96 7.66 -1.70
CA HIS A 216 13.46 7.51 -3.07
C HIS A 216 14.90 7.05 -3.07
N SER A 217 15.31 6.26 -4.05
CA SER A 217 16.69 5.76 -4.11
C SER A 217 17.58 6.63 -4.98
N SER A 218 18.82 6.86 -4.54
CA SER A 218 19.88 7.44 -5.37
C SER A 218 20.26 6.55 -6.57
N LYS A 219 19.94 5.24 -6.52
CA LYS A 219 20.15 4.29 -7.62
C LYS A 219 18.89 4.06 -8.47
N ASP A 220 17.85 4.87 -8.29
CA ASP A 220 16.69 4.88 -9.17
C ASP A 220 17.09 5.51 -10.53
N ARG A 221 17.14 4.68 -11.57
CA ARG A 221 17.44 5.12 -12.94
C ARG A 221 16.20 5.44 -13.74
N LEU A 222 15.01 5.11 -13.23
CA LEU A 222 13.75 5.42 -13.89
C LEU A 222 13.31 6.85 -13.55
N PHE A 223 13.43 7.24 -12.28
CA PHE A 223 13.02 8.56 -11.77
C PHE A 223 14.16 9.29 -11.01
N PRO A 224 15.28 9.59 -11.69
CA PRO A 224 16.45 10.14 -11.02
C PRO A 224 16.16 11.54 -10.41
N GLY A 225 16.35 11.66 -9.10
CA GLY A 225 16.23 12.93 -8.35
C GLY A 225 14.79 13.37 -8.01
N TYR A 226 13.77 12.61 -8.42
CA TYR A 226 12.36 13.00 -8.24
C TYR A 226 11.99 13.09 -6.74
N GLY A 227 12.55 12.19 -5.92
CA GLY A 227 12.32 12.22 -4.46
C GLY A 227 12.75 13.53 -3.80
N GLN A 228 13.94 14.04 -4.14
CA GLN A 228 14.44 15.28 -3.56
C GLN A 228 13.62 16.49 -4.04
N GLN A 229 13.23 16.51 -5.32
CA GLN A 229 12.36 17.54 -5.89
C GLN A 229 11.00 17.61 -5.18
N THR A 230 10.34 16.46 -5.02
CA THR A 230 9.03 16.37 -4.38
C THR A 230 9.09 16.63 -2.88
N ALA A 231 10.15 16.21 -2.20
CA ALA A 231 10.38 16.56 -0.79
C ALA A 231 10.50 18.08 -0.59
N GLY A 232 11.22 18.78 -1.47
CA GLY A 232 11.32 20.24 -1.45
C GLY A 232 9.97 20.93 -1.68
N TRP A 233 9.16 20.43 -2.61
CA TRP A 233 7.81 20.95 -2.84
C TRP A 233 6.90 20.75 -1.62
N TRP A 234 6.91 19.56 -1.01
CA TRP A 234 6.14 19.28 0.20
C TRP A 234 6.60 20.13 1.39
N ALA A 235 7.91 20.33 1.57
CA ALA A 235 8.44 21.20 2.62
C ALA A 235 7.95 22.64 2.43
N ALA A 236 7.94 23.15 1.20
CA ALA A 236 7.40 24.47 0.88
C ALA A 236 5.89 24.56 1.15
N CYS A 237 5.10 23.57 0.73
CA CYS A 237 3.66 23.54 1.01
C CYS A 237 3.34 23.44 2.51
N ASN A 238 4.14 22.69 3.26
CA ASN A 238 4.06 22.57 4.71
C ASN A 238 4.67 23.78 5.44
N LYS A 239 5.20 24.78 4.72
CA LYS A 239 5.83 25.99 5.28
C LYS A 239 6.95 25.67 6.27
N CYS A 240 7.73 24.64 5.98
CA CYS A 240 8.89 24.28 6.78
C CYS A 240 10.05 25.24 6.51
N GLU A 241 11.04 25.23 7.40
CA GLU A 241 12.34 25.81 7.15
C GLU A 241 13.00 25.11 5.94
N PRO A 242 13.72 25.83 5.07
CA PRO A 242 14.17 25.29 3.78
C PRO A 242 15.36 24.33 3.88
N ILE A 243 16.09 24.33 5.01
CA ILE A 243 17.29 23.51 5.23
C ILE A 243 16.90 22.36 6.17
N PRO A 244 16.93 21.10 5.72
CA PRO A 244 16.59 19.97 6.57
C PRO A 244 17.79 19.51 7.41
N ASP A 245 17.48 18.94 8.58
CA ASP A 245 18.46 18.33 9.47
C ASP A 245 18.66 16.84 9.14
N THR A 246 19.87 16.33 9.30
CA THR A 246 20.13 14.89 9.14
C THR A 246 19.61 14.13 10.36
N ILE A 247 18.74 13.14 10.13
CA ILE A 247 18.14 12.32 11.20
C ILE A 247 18.62 10.85 11.18
N GLY A 248 19.60 10.54 10.32
CA GLY A 248 20.24 9.23 10.23
C GLY A 248 19.57 8.26 9.24
N ASN A 249 20.22 7.12 9.00
CA ASN A 249 19.76 6.09 8.05
C ASN A 249 19.40 6.66 6.66
N GLY A 250 20.18 7.60 6.13
CA GLY A 250 19.90 8.24 4.83
C GLY A 250 18.67 9.17 4.82
N CYS A 251 18.12 9.54 5.99
CA CYS A 251 16.99 10.44 6.08
C CYS A 251 17.39 11.83 6.58
N VAL A 252 16.65 12.82 6.09
CA VAL A 252 16.66 14.21 6.54
C VAL A 252 15.24 14.65 6.89
N ALA A 253 15.08 15.56 7.84
CA ALA A 253 13.80 16.11 8.25
C ALA A 253 13.80 17.63 8.13
N TYR A 254 12.74 18.18 7.56
CA TYR A 254 12.50 19.62 7.57
C TYR A 254 11.83 20.01 8.89
N SER A 255 12.33 21.06 9.53
CA SER A 255 11.84 21.57 10.81
C SER A 255 10.93 22.80 10.61
N GLY A 256 10.26 23.25 11.67
CA GLY A 256 9.46 24.48 11.63
C GLY A 256 8.20 24.44 10.77
N CYS A 257 7.74 23.26 10.34
CA CYS A 257 6.55 23.14 9.50
C CYS A 257 5.27 23.60 10.21
N ALA A 258 4.33 24.17 9.45
CA ALA A 258 3.03 24.62 9.94
C ALA A 258 2.21 23.47 10.54
N ASN A 259 1.38 23.77 11.54
CA ASN A 259 0.52 22.81 12.25
C ASN A 259 1.27 21.62 12.88
N GLY A 260 2.58 21.76 13.11
CA GLY A 260 3.42 20.73 13.72
C GLY A 260 3.56 19.45 12.89
N VAL A 261 3.23 19.48 11.58
CA VAL A 261 3.37 18.33 10.68
C VAL A 261 4.85 18.02 10.41
N LYS A 262 5.15 16.77 10.05
CA LYS A 262 6.51 16.34 9.72
C LYS A 262 6.69 16.20 8.21
N THR A 263 7.77 16.79 7.67
CA THR A 263 8.23 16.51 6.30
C THR A 263 9.58 15.83 6.36
N VAL A 264 9.67 14.60 5.86
CA VAL A 264 10.88 13.78 5.90
C VAL A 264 11.22 13.31 4.50
N TYR A 265 12.51 13.31 4.15
CA TYR A 265 13.02 12.68 2.94
C TYR A 265 14.02 11.60 3.33
N CYS A 266 13.82 10.39 2.83
CA CYS A 266 14.70 9.24 3.05
C CYS A 266 15.27 8.75 1.72
N GLU A 267 16.59 8.88 1.57
CA GLU A 267 17.31 8.37 0.42
C GLU A 267 17.73 6.91 0.63
N GLY A 268 17.40 6.06 -0.35
CA GLY A 268 17.83 4.67 -0.44
C GLY A 268 18.97 4.47 -1.43
N ASP A 269 19.39 3.20 -1.58
CA ASP A 269 20.48 2.81 -2.48
C ASP A 269 20.15 1.61 -3.38
N LYS A 270 18.85 1.28 -3.52
CA LYS A 270 18.35 0.14 -4.30
C LYS A 270 17.89 0.54 -5.71
N PRO A 271 17.86 -0.39 -6.69
CA PRO A 271 17.23 -0.11 -7.98
C PRO A 271 15.74 0.22 -7.83
N HIS A 272 15.17 0.90 -8.84
CA HIS A 272 13.76 1.33 -8.85
C HIS A 272 12.80 0.24 -8.37
N ALA A 273 12.86 -0.96 -8.96
CA ALA A 273 11.90 -2.04 -8.70
C ALA A 273 11.98 -2.67 -7.30
N GLN A 274 12.98 -2.31 -6.48
CA GLN A 274 13.19 -2.92 -5.18
C GLN A 274 12.62 -2.02 -4.08
N TRP A 275 11.63 -2.57 -3.36
CA TRP A 275 11.13 -1.97 -2.14
C TRP A 275 12.24 -1.88 -1.07
N PRO A 276 12.36 -0.75 -0.36
CA PRO A 276 13.33 -0.63 0.71
C PRO A 276 12.80 -1.31 1.98
N GLU A 277 12.85 -2.64 2.05
CA GLU A 277 12.26 -3.47 3.12
C GLU A 277 12.58 -3.01 4.55
N GLN A 278 13.78 -2.45 4.80
CA GLN A 278 14.15 -1.91 6.12
C GLN A 278 13.38 -0.64 6.51
N ARG A 279 12.49 -0.13 5.65
CA ARG A 279 11.72 1.11 5.88
C ARG A 279 10.29 0.88 6.33
N SER A 280 9.77 -0.34 6.26
CA SER A 280 8.36 -0.57 6.60
C SER A 280 8.05 -0.21 8.06
N ASP A 281 8.91 -0.63 9.00
CA ASP A 281 8.80 -0.21 10.41
C ASP A 281 8.95 1.30 10.60
N ALA A 282 9.86 1.94 9.86
CA ALA A 282 10.08 3.38 9.92
C ALA A 282 8.89 4.18 9.38
N ILE A 283 8.19 3.65 8.37
CA ILE A 283 6.95 4.25 7.83
C ILE A 283 5.82 4.11 8.84
N ILE A 284 5.67 2.94 9.48
CA ILE A 284 4.67 2.75 10.54
C ILE A 284 4.95 3.68 11.72
N ASP A 285 6.21 3.79 12.15
CA ASP A 285 6.61 4.73 13.21
C ASP A 285 6.34 6.19 12.82
N PHE A 286 6.64 6.56 11.58
CA PHE A 286 6.32 7.89 11.05
C PHE A 286 4.81 8.17 11.10
N PHE A 287 3.98 7.21 10.70
CA PHE A 287 2.53 7.33 10.77
C PHE A 287 1.98 7.39 12.20
N LEU A 288 2.56 6.64 13.14
CA LEU A 288 2.18 6.71 14.55
C LEU A 288 2.56 8.05 15.21
N HIS A 289 3.61 8.70 14.72
CA HIS A 289 4.18 9.91 15.30
C HIS A 289 4.23 11.07 14.30
N HIS A 290 3.23 11.21 13.44
CA HIS A 290 3.25 12.13 12.30
C HIS A 290 3.16 13.63 12.68
N HIS A 291 2.74 13.93 13.91
CA HIS A 291 2.82 15.27 14.49
C HIS A 291 3.96 15.40 15.51
N THR A 292 4.45 16.61 15.66
CA THR A 292 5.21 17.01 16.85
C THR A 292 4.21 17.33 17.96
N ASN A 293 4.46 16.84 19.18
CA ASN A 293 3.71 17.30 20.35
C ASN A 293 4.02 18.80 20.52
N MET A 294 3.00 19.65 20.35
CA MET A 294 3.08 21.07 20.66
C MET A 294 3.15 21.30 22.17
#